data_AF-A0A7S2S303-F1
#
_entry.id   AF-A0A7S2S303-F1
#
_cell.length_a   1.000
_cell.length_b   1.000
_cell.length_c   1.000
_cell.angle_alpha   90.00
_cell.angle_beta   90.00
_cell.angle_gamma   90.00
#
_symmetry.space_group_name_H-M   'P 1'
#
loop_
_entity.id
_entity.type
_entity.pdbx_description
1 polymer ?
#
loop_
_entity_poly.entity_id
_entity_poly.type
_entity_poly.pdbx_seq_one_letter_code
_entity_poly.pdbx_strand_id
1 'polypeptide(L)'
;DLKLENFVYNVTPGGFLHAQLIDFGMCTTLPLLDKQTGKWGKISGLMGTHAYMAPEVFLNVDPYDAVQADVWSFGVSLFTFVCLGHLPYTYPGLGDLKYARLHQYGAKNLLRYLIQVHNYPTHRELSSDILNVIDVSMVVNTDVRIGVHDMLENLESVVNQL
;
A
#
# COMPACT_ATOMS: atom_id res chain seq x y z
N ASP A 1 6.06 7.12 -5.43
CA ASP A 1 6.68 5.84 -5.85
C ASP A 1 7.07 5.04 -4.61
N LEU A 2 6.09 4.70 -3.76
CA LEU A 2 6.32 3.88 -2.58
C LEU A 2 6.36 2.41 -2.99
N LYS A 3 7.51 1.79 -2.80
CA LYS A 3 7.79 0.40 -3.17
C LYS A 3 8.83 -0.20 -2.26
N LEU A 4 8.87 -1.52 -2.12
CA LEU A 4 9.73 -2.20 -1.15
C LEU A 4 11.22 -1.89 -1.37
N GLU A 5 11.62 -1.66 -2.62
CA GLU A 5 12.98 -1.33 -3.04
C GLU A 5 13.46 0.04 -2.52
N ASN A 6 12.51 0.93 -2.17
CA ASN A 6 12.81 2.27 -1.64
C ASN A 6 12.87 2.28 -0.11
N PHE A 7 12.77 1.13 0.56
CA PHE A 7 13.03 1.01 2.00
C PHE A 7 14.44 0.47 2.23
N VAL A 8 15.29 1.27 2.87
CA VAL A 8 16.56 0.80 3.42
C VAL A 8 16.38 0.52 4.90
N TYR A 9 17.21 -0.36 5.46
CA TYR A 9 17.15 -0.63 6.89
C TYR A 9 18.54 -0.76 7.50
N ASN A 10 18.62 -0.40 8.77
CA ASN A 10 19.78 -0.65 9.62
C ASN A 10 19.35 -1.42 10.87
N VAL A 11 20.24 -2.27 11.39
CA VAL A 11 20.03 -2.90 12.69
C VAL A 11 20.59 -1.96 13.76
N THR A 12 19.75 -1.51 14.67
CA THR A 12 20.13 -0.69 15.82
C THR A 12 21.02 -1.49 16.79
N PRO A 13 21.79 -0.84 17.68
CA PRO A 13 22.59 -1.54 18.69
C PRO A 13 21.78 -2.48 19.60
N GLY A 14 20.47 -2.24 19.74
CA GLY A 14 19.54 -3.11 20.48
C GLY A 14 18.98 -4.28 19.69
N GLY A 15 19.40 -4.50 18.44
CA GLY A 15 18.93 -5.58 17.57
C GLY A 15 17.63 -5.28 16.81
N PHE A 16 17.01 -4.11 17.03
CA PHE A 16 15.81 -3.70 16.29
C PHE A 16 16.15 -3.24 14.88
N LEU A 17 15.28 -3.57 13.93
CA LEU A 17 15.37 -3.08 12.56
C LEU A 17 14.75 -1.68 12.48
N HIS A 18 15.53 -0.72 12.01
CA HIS A 18 15.09 0.65 11.75
C HIS A 18 15.05 0.85 10.23
N ALA A 19 13.84 0.98 9.70
CA ALA A 19 13.60 1.19 8.27
C ALA A 19 13.51 2.69 7.95
N GLN A 20 14.05 3.09 6.82
CA GLN A 20 14.01 4.47 6.32
C GLN A 20 13.61 4.47 4.84
N LEU A 21 12.71 5.38 4.48
CA LEU A 21 12.33 5.60 3.09
C LEU A 21 13.41 6.43 2.39
N ILE A 22 13.79 6.02 1.18
CA ILE A 22 14.70 6.73 0.29
C ILE A 22 14.01 7.05 -1.04
N ASP A 23 14.73 7.74 -1.91
CA ASP A 23 14.31 8.07 -3.28
C ASP A 23 13.04 8.95 -3.36
N PHE A 24 13.23 10.23 -3.07
CA PHE A 24 12.20 11.26 -3.18
C PHE A 24 12.13 11.90 -4.58
N GLY A 25 12.73 11.29 -5.61
CA GLY A 25 12.82 11.87 -6.96
C GLY A 25 11.47 12.08 -7.64
N MET A 26 10.44 11.38 -7.19
CA MET A 26 9.05 11.47 -7.68
C MET A 26 8.09 12.13 -6.68
N CYS A 27 8.61 12.71 -5.59
CA CYS A 27 7.77 13.40 -4.62
C CYS A 27 7.29 14.74 -5.16
N THR A 28 6.09 15.13 -4.75
CA THR A 28 5.50 16.43 -5.11
C THR A 28 4.91 17.11 -3.89
N THR A 29 4.64 18.40 -4.01
CA THR A 29 3.97 19.18 -2.96
C THR A 29 2.50 19.31 -3.30
N LEU A 30 1.63 19.06 -2.32
CA LEU A 30 0.20 19.25 -2.49
C LEU A 30 -0.15 20.72 -2.23
N PRO A 31 -1.00 21.34 -3.07
CA PRO A 31 -1.47 22.69 -2.80
C PRO A 31 -2.39 22.67 -1.58
N LEU A 32 -2.16 23.56 -0.62
CA LEU A 32 -3.10 23.76 0.49
C LEU A 32 -4.30 24.55 -0.03
N LEU A 33 -5.45 23.89 -0.18
CA LEU A 33 -6.66 24.52 -0.70
C LEU A 33 -7.36 25.38 0.34
N ASP A 34 -7.31 24.95 1.61
CA ASP A 34 -7.94 25.66 2.71
C ASP A 34 -7.10 25.52 3.98
N LYS A 35 -6.63 26.67 4.48
CA LYS A 35 -5.82 26.78 5.70
C LYS A 35 -6.60 26.51 6.99
N GLN A 36 -7.91 26.77 6.99
CA GLN A 36 -8.75 26.60 8.19
C GLN A 36 -9.12 25.13 8.39
N THR A 37 -9.43 24.43 7.30
CA THR A 37 -9.78 23.00 7.35
C THR A 37 -8.56 22.08 7.20
N GLY A 38 -7.40 22.62 6.79
CA GLY A 38 -6.21 21.81 6.51
C GLY A 38 -6.35 20.95 5.25
N LYS A 39 -7.30 21.28 4.37
CA LYS A 39 -7.60 20.47 3.18
C LYS A 39 -6.53 20.65 2.10
N TRP A 40 -5.84 19.57 1.79
CA TRP A 40 -4.91 19.48 0.67
C TRP A 40 -5.64 19.25 -0.66
N GLY A 41 -5.03 19.73 -1.74
CA GLY A 41 -5.55 19.55 -3.09
C GLY A 41 -5.11 18.26 -3.73
N LYS A 42 -5.79 17.94 -4.83
CA LYS A 42 -5.53 16.79 -5.69
C LYS A 42 -4.47 17.15 -6.75
N ILE A 43 -3.85 16.13 -7.33
CA ILE A 43 -2.83 16.28 -8.38
C ILE A 43 -3.21 15.53 -9.65
N SER A 44 -2.46 15.78 -10.71
CA SER A 44 -2.63 15.21 -12.05
C SER A 44 -1.37 14.45 -12.46
N GLY A 45 -1.53 13.48 -13.36
CA GLY A 45 -0.42 12.80 -14.03
C GLY A 45 -0.20 11.35 -13.60
N LEU A 46 0.39 10.58 -14.53
CA LEU A 46 0.71 9.17 -14.38
C LEU A 46 2.17 9.02 -13.95
N MET A 47 2.40 8.69 -12.68
CA MET A 47 3.75 8.59 -12.11
C MET A 47 3.89 7.39 -11.17
N GLY A 48 5.08 6.78 -11.16
CA GLY A 48 5.44 5.67 -10.28
C GLY A 48 5.68 4.34 -11.00
N THR A 49 5.85 3.28 -10.21
CA THR A 49 6.06 1.92 -10.69
C THR A 49 4.72 1.20 -10.88
N HIS A 50 4.44 0.70 -12.09
CA HIS A 50 3.12 0.15 -12.48
C HIS A 50 2.48 -0.82 -11.48
N ALA A 51 3.25 -1.76 -10.90
CA ALA A 51 2.72 -2.73 -9.96
C ALA A 51 2.30 -2.14 -8.60
N TYR A 52 2.85 -0.97 -8.25
CA TYR A 52 2.58 -0.27 -6.99
C TYR A 52 1.58 0.87 -7.16
N MET A 53 1.32 1.32 -8.39
CA MET A 53 0.34 2.37 -8.65
C MET A 53 -1.05 1.98 -8.12
N ALA A 54 -1.73 2.97 -7.55
CA ALA A 54 -3.14 2.90 -7.25
C ALA A 54 -3.97 2.85 -8.55
N PRO A 55 -5.14 2.19 -8.55
CA PRO A 55 -5.95 2.03 -9.75
C PRO A 55 -6.40 3.37 -10.33
N GLU A 56 -6.70 4.36 -9.49
CA GLU A 56 -7.04 5.71 -9.94
C GLU A 56 -5.89 6.41 -10.67
N VAL A 57 -4.64 6.15 -10.27
CA VAL A 57 -3.44 6.69 -10.95
C VAL A 57 -3.23 5.97 -12.27
N PHE A 58 -3.29 4.63 -12.27
CA PHE A 58 -3.09 3.81 -13.47
C PHE A 58 -4.15 4.06 -14.55
N LEU A 59 -5.40 4.26 -14.15
CA LEU A 59 -6.52 4.61 -15.04
C LEU A 59 -6.51 6.09 -15.46
N ASN A 60 -5.49 6.86 -15.03
CA ASN A 60 -5.33 8.28 -15.33
C ASN A 60 -6.57 9.12 -14.94
N VAL A 61 -7.14 8.84 -13.76
CA VAL A 61 -8.19 9.66 -13.17
C VAL A 61 -7.57 11.00 -12.79
N ASP A 62 -8.13 12.09 -13.29
CA ASP A 62 -7.58 13.43 -13.12
C ASP A 62 -8.66 14.42 -12.64
N PRO A 63 -8.49 15.09 -11.48
CA PRO A 63 -7.38 14.96 -10.53
C PRO A 63 -7.64 13.85 -9.49
N TYR A 64 -6.57 13.27 -8.95
CA TYR A 64 -6.63 12.21 -7.93
C TYR A 64 -6.01 12.64 -6.58
N ASP A 65 -6.38 11.92 -5.52
CA ASP A 65 -5.82 12.12 -4.19
C ASP A 65 -4.48 11.39 -4.06
N ALA A 66 -3.39 12.16 -4.02
CA ALA A 66 -2.03 11.60 -3.94
C ALA A 66 -1.77 10.83 -2.64
N VAL A 67 -2.38 11.26 -1.53
CA VAL A 67 -2.18 10.62 -0.22
C VAL A 67 -2.84 9.25 -0.22
N GLN A 68 -4.06 9.15 -0.76
CA GLN A 68 -4.72 7.86 -0.91
C GLN A 68 -3.96 6.94 -1.87
N ALA A 69 -3.36 7.49 -2.94
CA ALA A 69 -2.53 6.71 -3.84
C ALA A 69 -1.25 6.17 -3.16
N ASP A 70 -0.65 6.93 -2.25
CA ASP A 70 0.48 6.49 -1.43
C ASP A 70 0.06 5.40 -0.42
N VAL A 71 -1.13 5.50 0.20
CA VAL A 71 -1.69 4.45 1.08
C VAL A 71 -1.83 3.12 0.32
N TRP A 72 -2.32 3.17 -0.91
CA TRP A 72 -2.42 1.97 -1.75
C TRP A 72 -1.03 1.37 -2.04
N SER A 73 -0.08 2.23 -2.46
CA SER A 73 1.29 1.82 -2.77
C SER A 73 1.99 1.19 -1.55
N PHE A 74 1.72 1.71 -0.36
CA PHE A 74 2.15 1.13 0.91
C PHE A 74 1.51 -0.24 1.16
N GLY A 75 0.21 -0.41 0.90
CA GLY A 75 -0.47 -1.70 0.97
C GLY A 75 0.14 -2.76 0.04
N VAL A 76 0.47 -2.39 -1.20
CA VAL A 76 1.22 -3.25 -2.14
C VAL A 76 2.60 -3.61 -1.58
N SER A 77 3.30 -2.63 -0.99
CA SER A 77 4.63 -2.84 -0.40
C SER A 77 4.58 -3.81 0.78
N LEU A 78 3.60 -3.65 1.67
CA LEU A 78 3.39 -4.54 2.82
C LEU A 78 3.00 -5.95 2.37
N PHE A 79 2.09 -6.07 1.39
CA PHE A 79 1.76 -7.35 0.76
C PHE A 79 3.03 -8.05 0.23
N THR A 80 3.83 -7.31 -0.52
CA THR A 80 5.06 -7.82 -1.15
C THR A 80 6.07 -8.25 -0.10
N PHE A 81 6.21 -7.47 0.98
CA PHE A 81 7.06 -7.82 2.13
C PHE A 81 6.62 -9.14 2.79
N VAL A 82 5.33 -9.29 3.12
CA VAL A 82 4.85 -10.53 3.76
C VAL A 82 4.94 -11.76 2.85
N CYS A 83 4.91 -11.55 1.53
CA CYS A 83 5.04 -12.60 0.51
C CYS A 83 6.48 -12.80 -0.01
N LEU A 84 7.49 -12.37 0.73
CA LEU A 84 8.91 -12.53 0.39
C LEU A 84 9.26 -12.01 -1.01
N GLY A 85 8.75 -10.83 -1.38
CA GLY A 85 9.01 -10.19 -2.67
C GLY A 85 8.01 -10.51 -3.78
N HIS A 86 7.00 -11.35 -3.54
CA HIS A 86 5.98 -11.64 -4.54
C HIS A 86 4.87 -10.58 -4.58
N LEU A 87 4.70 -9.94 -5.73
CA LEU A 87 3.70 -8.89 -5.95
C LEU A 87 2.25 -9.44 -5.98
N PRO A 88 1.27 -8.69 -5.46
CA PRO A 88 -0.14 -9.10 -5.49
C PRO A 88 -0.65 -9.25 -6.92
N TYR A 89 -0.21 -8.40 -7.85
CA TYR A 89 -0.58 -8.38 -9.26
C TYR A 89 0.54 -7.72 -10.09
N THR A 90 0.46 -7.75 -11.43
CA THR A 90 1.44 -7.10 -12.32
C THR A 90 1.07 -5.65 -12.60
N TYR A 91 -0.22 -5.35 -12.80
CA TYR A 91 -0.74 -3.99 -12.93
C TYR A 91 -2.19 -3.91 -12.42
N PRO A 92 -2.67 -2.75 -11.94
CA PRO A 92 -3.99 -2.59 -11.34
C PRO A 92 -5.10 -2.40 -12.40
N GLY A 93 -5.20 -3.34 -13.34
CA GLY A 93 -6.20 -3.35 -14.41
C GLY A 93 -6.95 -4.68 -14.48
N LEU A 94 -8.23 -4.67 -14.86
CA LEU A 94 -9.09 -5.87 -14.87
C LEU A 94 -8.61 -6.99 -15.83
N GLY A 95 -7.67 -6.69 -16.73
CA GLY A 95 -6.97 -7.70 -17.55
C GLY A 95 -5.99 -8.58 -16.77
N ASP A 96 -5.56 -8.15 -15.58
CA ASP A 96 -4.78 -8.96 -14.64
C ASP A 96 -5.72 -9.76 -13.74
N LEU A 97 -5.66 -11.09 -13.81
CA LEU A 97 -6.56 -11.97 -13.06
C LEU A 97 -6.40 -11.85 -11.53
N LYS A 98 -5.19 -11.54 -11.05
CA LYS A 98 -4.95 -11.34 -9.61
C LYS A 98 -5.54 -10.01 -9.16
N TYR A 99 -5.37 -8.94 -9.95
CA TYR A 99 -6.03 -7.67 -9.68
C TYR A 99 -7.56 -7.78 -9.77
N ALA A 100 -8.11 -8.47 -10.77
CA ALA A 100 -9.55 -8.67 -10.89
C ALA A 100 -10.13 -9.37 -9.64
N ARG A 101 -9.40 -10.34 -9.08
CA ARG A 101 -9.76 -11.00 -7.81
C ARG A 101 -9.65 -10.05 -6.61
N LEU A 102 -8.60 -9.22 -6.54
CA LEU A 102 -8.50 -8.18 -5.50
C LEU A 102 -9.68 -7.21 -5.57
N HIS A 103 -9.99 -6.70 -6.77
CA HIS A 103 -11.10 -5.78 -7.01
C HIS A 103 -12.45 -6.38 -6.57
N GLN A 104 -12.65 -7.68 -6.77
CA GLN A 104 -13.91 -8.35 -6.44
C GLN A 104 -14.00 -8.76 -4.95
N TYR A 105 -12.90 -9.20 -4.34
CA TYR A 105 -12.95 -9.87 -3.03
C TYR A 105 -12.10 -9.21 -1.94
N GLY A 106 -11.34 -8.16 -2.24
CA GLY A 106 -10.41 -7.53 -1.31
C GLY A 106 -9.03 -8.19 -1.27
N ALA A 107 -8.05 -7.45 -0.76
CA ALA A 107 -6.65 -7.88 -0.77
C ALA A 107 -6.37 -9.02 0.22
N LYS A 108 -7.06 -9.06 1.36
CA LYS A 108 -6.95 -10.17 2.32
C LYS A 108 -7.37 -11.50 1.73
N ASN A 109 -8.45 -11.51 0.95
CA ASN A 109 -8.93 -12.72 0.29
C ASN A 109 -8.05 -13.11 -0.91
N LEU A 110 -7.52 -12.12 -1.65
CA LEU A 110 -6.48 -12.39 -2.65
C LEU A 110 -5.25 -13.05 -2.01
N LEU A 111 -4.72 -12.48 -0.92
CA LEU A 111 -3.54 -12.98 -0.22
C LEU A 111 -3.72 -14.43 0.22
N ARG A 112 -4.84 -14.74 0.88
CA ARG A 112 -5.19 -16.11 1.28
C ARG A 112 -5.25 -17.06 0.09
N TYR A 113 -5.87 -16.63 -1.01
CA TYR A 113 -5.95 -17.42 -2.23
C TYR A 113 -4.56 -17.69 -2.83
N LEU A 114 -3.68 -16.69 -2.88
CA LEU A 114 -2.34 -16.84 -3.44
C LEU A 114 -1.45 -17.75 -2.59
N ILE A 115 -1.58 -17.68 -1.26
CA ILE A 115 -0.89 -18.60 -0.34
C ILE A 115 -1.38 -20.04 -0.55
N GLN A 116 -2.69 -20.25 -0.56
CA GLN A 116 -3.28 -21.60 -0.59
C GLN A 116 -3.21 -22.29 -1.95
N VAL A 117 -3.41 -21.53 -3.03
CA VAL A 117 -3.57 -22.09 -4.40
C VAL A 117 -2.31 -21.91 -5.23
N HIS A 118 -1.56 -20.83 -5.03
CA HIS A 118 -0.37 -20.51 -5.81
C HIS A 118 0.93 -20.69 -5.01
N ASN A 119 0.84 -21.20 -3.78
CA ASN A 119 1.99 -21.44 -2.89
C ASN A 119 2.89 -20.20 -2.71
N TYR A 120 2.28 -19.01 -2.60
CA TYR A 120 3.06 -17.80 -2.27
C TYR A 120 3.75 -18.02 -0.91
N PRO A 121 5.07 -17.83 -0.84
CA PRO A 121 5.80 -18.05 0.41
C PRO A 121 5.50 -16.90 1.37
N THR A 122 5.37 -17.20 2.66
CA THR A 122 5.16 -16.19 3.71
C THR A 122 6.04 -16.45 4.92
N HIS A 123 6.31 -15.39 5.69
CA HIS A 123 6.89 -15.53 7.02
C HIS A 123 5.83 -16.08 7.99
N ARG A 124 5.90 -17.39 8.31
CA ARG A 124 5.01 -18.05 9.31
C ARG A 124 3.51 -17.82 9.02
N GLU A 125 2.66 -18.06 10.03
CA GLU A 125 1.26 -17.65 10.01
C GLU A 125 1.16 -16.13 10.16
N LEU A 126 0.42 -15.48 9.24
CA LEU A 126 0.19 -14.04 9.27
C LEU A 126 -0.88 -13.68 10.29
N SER A 127 -0.62 -12.68 11.13
CA SER A 127 -1.60 -12.19 12.10
C SER A 127 -2.84 -11.61 11.40
N SER A 128 -3.99 -11.66 12.08
CA SER A 128 -5.22 -11.02 11.61
C SER A 128 -5.04 -9.54 11.32
N ASP A 129 -4.17 -8.90 12.08
CA ASP A 129 -4.04 -7.44 12.10
C ASP A 129 -3.21 -6.96 10.91
N ILE A 130 -2.11 -7.64 10.57
CA ILE A 130 -1.37 -7.37 9.32
C ILE A 130 -2.24 -7.63 8.10
N LEU A 131 -3.03 -8.71 8.11
CA LEU A 131 -4.00 -8.98 7.05
C LEU A 131 -5.04 -7.87 6.94
N ASN A 132 -5.48 -7.31 8.06
CA ASN A 132 -6.43 -6.21 8.09
C ASN A 132 -5.83 -4.93 7.49
N VAL A 133 -4.62 -4.56 7.91
CA VAL A 133 -3.91 -3.37 7.37
C VAL A 133 -3.77 -3.47 5.84
N ILE A 134 -3.32 -4.62 5.32
CA ILE A 134 -3.22 -4.84 3.87
C ILE A 134 -4.60 -4.66 3.20
N ASP A 135 -5.67 -5.21 3.79
CA ASP A 135 -7.02 -5.16 3.22
C ASP A 135 -7.56 -3.73 3.10
N VAL A 136 -7.45 -2.96 4.19
CA VAL A 136 -8.02 -1.60 4.27
C VAL A 136 -7.18 -0.57 3.48
N SER A 137 -5.88 -0.81 3.28
CA SER A 137 -5.02 0.01 2.42
C SER A 137 -5.30 -0.20 0.93
N MET A 138 -5.65 -1.42 0.51
CA MET A 138 -5.82 -1.80 -0.90
C MET A 138 -7.31 -1.80 -1.33
N VAL A 139 -8.08 -0.81 -0.86
CA VAL A 139 -9.49 -0.62 -1.24
C VAL A 139 -9.60 0.29 -2.46
N VAL A 140 -10.30 -0.15 -3.51
CA VAL A 140 -10.37 0.58 -4.80
C VAL A 140 -11.08 1.92 -4.64
N ASN A 141 -12.19 1.97 -3.90
CA ASN A 141 -12.90 3.22 -3.64
C ASN A 141 -12.12 4.08 -2.63
N THR A 142 -11.58 5.21 -3.09
CA THR A 142 -10.77 6.13 -2.28
C THR A 142 -11.53 6.77 -1.13
N ASP A 143 -12.87 6.86 -1.19
CA ASP A 143 -13.69 7.49 -0.14
C ASP A 143 -13.83 6.61 1.10
N VAL A 144 -13.55 5.31 0.97
CA VAL A 144 -13.61 4.32 2.08
C VAL A 144 -12.27 3.63 2.32
N ARG A 145 -11.24 3.93 1.52
CA ARG A 145 -9.87 3.47 1.76
C ARG A 145 -9.33 4.17 3.01
N ILE A 146 -8.65 3.41 3.88
CA ILE A 146 -8.14 3.93 5.15
C ILE A 146 -7.27 5.18 4.96
N GLY A 147 -7.38 6.14 5.88
CA GLY A 147 -6.47 7.28 5.91
C GLY A 147 -5.12 6.94 6.55
N VAL A 148 -4.09 7.75 6.29
CA VAL A 148 -2.74 7.53 6.86
C VAL A 148 -2.77 7.48 8.39
N HIS A 149 -3.56 8.33 9.04
CA HIS A 149 -3.64 8.38 10.50
C HIS A 149 -4.19 7.07 11.10
N ASP A 150 -5.38 6.65 10.66
CA ASP A 150 -6.00 5.40 11.11
C ASP A 150 -5.13 4.17 10.77
N MET A 151 -4.41 4.22 9.65
CA MET A 151 -3.47 3.16 9.27
C MET A 151 -2.30 3.05 10.26
N LEU A 152 -1.77 4.19 10.73
CA LEU A 152 -0.72 4.20 11.76
C LEU A 152 -1.23 3.66 13.09
N GLU A 153 -2.43 4.03 13.51
CA GLU A 153 -3.04 3.49 14.74
C GLU A 153 -3.21 1.96 14.66
N ASN A 154 -3.66 1.44 13.50
CA ASN A 154 -3.76 0.01 13.28
C ASN A 154 -2.39 -0.69 13.39
N LEU A 155 -1.33 -0.09 12.83
CA LEU A 155 0.03 -0.63 12.91
C LEU A 155 0.60 -0.59 14.33
N GLU A 156 0.39 0.50 15.07
CA GLU A 156 0.81 0.63 16.46
C GLU A 156 0.11 -0.41 17.35
N SER A 157 -1.19 -0.66 17.12
CA SER A 157 -1.91 -1.75 17.78
C SER A 157 -1.26 -3.12 17.53
N VAL A 158 -0.77 -3.39 16.30
CA VAL A 158 -0.05 -4.63 16.00
C VAL A 158 1.26 -4.72 16.79
N VAL A 159 2.02 -3.63 16.82
CA VAL A 159 3.33 -3.59 17.51
C VAL A 159 3.16 -3.77 19.01
N ASN A 160 2.14 -3.17 19.62
CA ASN A 160 1.88 -3.27 21.05
C ASN A 160 1.44 -4.67 21.52
N GLN A 161 1.10 -5.58 20.60
CA GLN A 161 0.75 -6.97 20.90
C GLN A 161 1.93 -7.94 20.80
N LEU A 162 3.10 -7.48 20.33
CA LEU A 162 4.33 -8.28 20.17
C LEU A 162 5.22 -8.22 21.42
#